data_AF-A0A1X1CZW2-F1
#
_entry.id   AF-A0A1X1CZW2-F1
#
_cell.length_a   1.000
_cell.length_b   1.000
_cell.length_c   1.000
_cell.angle_alpha   90.00
_cell.angle_beta   90.00
_cell.angle_gamma   90.00
#
_symmetry.space_group_name_H-M   'P 1'
#
loop_
_entity.id
_entity.type
_entity.pdbx_description
1 polymer ?
#
loop_
_entity_poly.entity_id
_entity_poly.type
_entity_poly.pdbx_seq_one_letter_code
_entity_poly.pdbx_strand_id
1 'polypeptide(L)' 'MKLRLLLLVLLSGLLSACASQDNGCDSASCRPLADSHHLTIWWPSDMRNGTQDYTQVTVR' A
#
# COMPACT_ATOMS: atom_id res chain seq x y z
N MET A 1 13.57 20.89 30.30
CA MET A 1 14.01 19.56 29.80
C MET A 1 12.84 18.60 29.59
N LYS A 2 11.94 18.41 30.56
CA LYS A 2 10.77 17.51 30.46
C LYS A 2 9.84 17.80 29.27
N LEU A 3 9.57 19.09 28.98
CA LEU A 3 8.71 19.51 27.86
C LEU A 3 9.29 19.14 26.48
N ARG A 4 10.61 19.27 26.30
CA ARG A 4 11.27 18.92 25.03
C ARG A 4 11.24 17.40 24.79
N LEU A 5 11.38 16.62 25.87
CA LEU A 5 11.29 15.16 25.81
C LEU A 5 9.86 14.71 25.44
N LEU A 6 8.83 15.32 26.04
CA LEU A 6 7.43 15.06 25.68
C LEU A 6 7.14 15.41 24.21
N LEU A 7 7.69 16.52 23.73
CA LEU A 7 7.50 16.96 22.34
C LEU A 7 8.18 16.01 21.33
N LEU A 8 9.36 15.49 21.68
CA LEU A 8 10.06 14.48 20.87
C LEU A 8 9.29 13.15 20.79
N VAL A 9 8.76 12.66 21.92
CA VAL A 9 7.96 11.43 21.98
C VAL A 9 6.66 11.57 21.18
N LEU A 10 6.02 12.74 21.29
CA LEU A 10 4.81 13.04 20.51
C LEU A 10 5.13 13.04 19.02
N LEU A 11 6.17 13.76 18.58
CA LEU A 11 6.58 13.78 17.18
C LEU A 11 6.89 12.37 16.65
N SER A 12 7.68 11.57 17.37
CA SER A 12 8.02 10.21 16.94
C SER A 12 6.79 9.31 16.82
N GLY A 13 5.81 9.45 17.74
CA GLY A 13 4.56 8.72 17.69
C GLY A 13 3.68 9.09 16.48
N LEU A 14 3.60 10.38 16.13
CA LEU A 14 2.88 10.83 14.94
C LEU A 14 3.52 10.31 13.64
N LEU A 15 4.85 10.20 13.58
CA LEU A 15 5.53 9.66 12.40
C LEU A 15 5.31 8.14 12.22
N SER A 16 5.25 7.37 13.31
CA SER A 16 5.00 5.92 13.24
C SER A 16 3.59 5.57 12.75
N ALA A 17 2.60 6.44 12.97
CA ALA A 17 1.23 6.26 12.46
C ALA A 17 1.12 6.41 10.93
N CYS A 18 2.12 7.04 10.28
CA CYS A 18 2.16 7.20 8.83
C CYS A 18 2.86 6.03 8.12
N ALA A 19 3.53 5.14 8.87
CA ALA A 19 4.39 4.09 8.34
C ALA A 19 3.73 2.71 8.23
N SER A 20 2.46 2.56 8.58
CA SER A 20 1.79 1.27 8.45
C SER A 20 0.31 1.44 8.23
N GLN A 21 -0.04 1.63 6.97
CA GLN A 21 -1.13 0.85 6.42
C GLN A 21 -0.80 0.52 4.97
N ASP A 22 0.14 -0.41 4.79
CA ASP A 22 0.17 -1.16 3.56
C ASP A 22 -1.13 -1.96 3.57
N ASN A 23 -2.20 -1.42 2.97
CA ASN A 23 -3.50 -2.09 2.79
C ASN A 23 -3.38 -3.21 1.75
N GLY A 24 -2.23 -3.88 1.80
CA GLY A 24 -1.60 -4.68 0.79
C GLY A 24 -2.33 -6.00 0.64
N CYS A 25 -3.18 -6.10 -0.36
CA CYS A 25 -3.78 -7.36 -0.74
C CYS A 25 -2.73 -8.28 -1.39
N ASP A 26 -2.14 -9.19 -0.61
CA ASP A 26 -1.26 -10.24 -1.15
C ASP A 26 -2.01 -11.55 -1.46
N SER A 27 -3.31 -11.62 -1.15
CA SER A 27 -4.14 -12.80 -1.44
C SER A 27 -4.91 -12.65 -2.75
N ALA A 28 -5.10 -13.75 -3.48
CA ALA A 28 -5.92 -13.75 -4.70
C ALA A 28 -7.37 -13.27 -4.45
N SER A 29 -7.85 -13.40 -3.21
CA SER A 29 -9.23 -13.07 -2.80
C SER A 29 -9.55 -11.58 -2.80
N CYS A 30 -8.55 -10.71 -2.65
CA CYS A 30 -8.74 -9.26 -2.62
C CYS A 30 -8.13 -8.55 -3.85
N ARG A 31 -7.73 -9.33 -4.87
CA ARG A 31 -7.18 -8.81 -6.13
C ARG A 31 -8.28 -8.02 -6.88
N PRO A 32 -7.96 -6.86 -7.47
CA PRO A 32 -8.88 -6.16 -8.36
C PRO A 32 -9.27 -7.04 -9.56
N LEU A 33 -10.57 -7.20 -9.79
CA LEU A 33 -11.11 -7.98 -10.90
C LEU A 33 -10.90 -7.23 -12.23
N ALA A 34 -10.83 -7.99 -13.33
CA ALA A 34 -10.89 -7.42 -14.67
C ALA A 34 -12.34 -7.08 -15.03
N ASP A 35 -12.53 -6.00 -15.79
CA ASP A 35 -13.82 -5.55 -16.30
C ASP A 35 -13.80 -5.53 -17.83
N SER A 36 -14.95 -5.41 -18.49
CA SER A 36 -15.06 -5.38 -19.96
C SER A 36 -14.28 -4.23 -20.61
N HIS A 37 -13.99 -3.16 -19.86
CA HIS A 37 -13.21 -2.02 -20.34
C HIS A 37 -11.80 -1.95 -19.76
N HIS A 38 -11.46 -2.82 -18.81
CA HIS A 38 -10.21 -2.75 -18.07
C HIS A 38 -9.62 -4.13 -17.82
N LEU A 39 -8.49 -4.40 -18.47
CA LEU A 39 -7.69 -5.59 -18.22
C LEU A 39 -6.74 -5.33 -17.05
N THR A 40 -6.89 -6.10 -15.97
CA THR A 40 -6.10 -5.98 -14.74
C THR A 40 -5.03 -7.08 -14.66
N ILE A 41 -3.77 -6.74 -14.94
CA ILE A 41 -2.60 -7.62 -14.83
C ILE A 41 -2.07 -7.56 -13.40
N TRP A 42 -2.08 -8.70 -12.71
CA TRP A 42 -1.48 -8.83 -11.40
C TRP A 42 -0.13 -9.51 -11.53
N TRP A 43 0.91 -8.80 -11.16
CA TRP A 43 2.27 -9.31 -11.25
C TRP A 43 2.55 -10.28 -10.11
N PRO A 44 3.36 -11.34 -10.34
CA PRO A 44 3.84 -12.21 -9.26
C PRO A 44 4.77 -11.44 -8.31
N SER A 45 4.91 -11.91 -7.07
CA SER A 45 5.69 -11.23 -6.01
C SER A 45 7.10 -10.81 -6.42
N ASP A 46 7.76 -11.64 -7.23
CA ASP A 46 9.15 -11.39 -7.69
C ASP A 46 9.26 -10.24 -8.70
N MET A 47 8.14 -9.78 -9.26
CA MET A 47 8.06 -8.70 -10.24
C MET A 47 7.38 -7.44 -9.69
N ARG A 48 6.97 -7.45 -8.42
CA ARG A 48 6.33 -6.32 -7.75
C ARG A 48 7.37 -5.52 -6.96
N ASN A 49 7.27 -4.19 -7.00
CA ASN A 49 7.98 -3.26 -6.14
C ASN A 49 7.25 -3.02 -4.79
N GLY A 50 5.97 -3.41 -4.70
CA GLY A 50 5.11 -3.34 -3.51
C GLY A 50 4.06 -4.47 -3.43
N THR A 51 3.38 -4.60 -2.30
CA THR A 51 2.42 -5.70 -2.05
C THR A 51 1.20 -5.69 -2.97
N GLN A 52 0.87 -4.55 -3.58
CA GLN A 52 -0.29 -4.33 -4.47
C GLN A 52 0.07 -3.77 -5.84
N ASP A 53 1.18 -4.20 -6.44
CA ASP A 53 1.49 -3.76 -7.79
C ASP A 53 0.70 -4.54 -8.84
N TYR A 54 -0.17 -3.81 -9.53
CA TYR A 54 -0.92 -4.27 -10.69
C TYR A 54 -0.89 -3.21 -11.79
N THR A 55 -1.07 -3.67 -13.03
CA THR A 55 -1.21 -2.79 -14.18
C THR A 55 -2.61 -2.92 -14.73
N GLN A 56 -3.29 -1.79 -14.88
CA GLN A 56 -4.60 -1.74 -15.52
C GLN A 56 -4.46 -1.16 -16.93
N VAL A 57 -4.97 -1.87 -17.92
CA VAL A 57 -4.94 -1.46 -19.33
C VAL A 57 -6.38 -1.29 -19.80
N THR A 58 -6.69 -0.12 -20.35
CA THR A 58 -8.01 0.14 -20.94
C THR A 58 -8.15 -0.61 -22.26
N VAL A 59 -9.23 -1.36 -22.41
CA VAL A 59 -9.59 -2.05 -23.66
C VAL A 59 -10.67 -1.21 -24.36
N ARG A 60 -10.46 -0.93 -25.65
CA ARG A 60 -11.39 -0.18 -26.51
C ARG A 60 -12.15 -1.09 -27.44
#